data_AF-A0A3P1V2K5-F1
#
_entry.id   AF-A0A3P1V2K5-F1
#
_cell.length_a   1.000
_cell.length_b   1.000
_cell.length_c   1.000
_cell.angle_alpha   90.00
_cell.angle_beta   90.00
_cell.angle_gamma   90.00
#
_symmetry.space_group_name_H-M   'P 1'
#
loop_
_entity.id
_entity.type
_entity.pdbx_description
1 polymer ?
#
loop_
_entity_poly.entity_id
_entity_poly.type
_entity_poly.pdbx_seq_one_letter_code
_entity_poly.pdbx_strand_id
1 'polypeptide(L)'
;MITAFYMILAFLIYIFFTYIYIKRLVNQYINEELKIISGLKNKEQLDKLPDNIKTEYTETLEKIIKQENELNNSIDEIKEYRKELDVTYSTLVSKSTQLEYTNSLLEKRVRNLSNLNHISRVALSMFNIDKIVDTLADAYFVLTATTRISIYLWEGENLVNKKIKGSIDFTESFSYPMNLLEKFTNEDYTKIYSDLSRKITILNDEKVIITPLKVKERQLGVILLVQNKDQLLEINNEMISALGIQASIAIDNAMNYTELLEKERISQELELASSIQKQILPKGFERIKGLDIATHFSPAKEVGGDYYELFLKNNNLSVTIADVSGKGVPAAFLMALSRSMLKTINYVSNYTPAEELDLFNKIVYPDITEDMFITVMNAEYNQDNSLFTYSSAGHNPLVIYKKENDTIDLYGTKGVAIGFIEDYNYKENSFELKNGDIIVFYTDGIIECENKSRKLFGTQRLLDIVYKNKNLSAKELKGKILEAIKNFREDYEQTDDITFVILKSVK
;
A
#
# COMPACT_ATOMS: atom_id res chain seq x y z
N MET A 1 -4.51 56.61 40.90
CA MET A 1 -3.21 55.92 40.90
C MET A 1 -2.12 56.72 41.58
N ILE A 2 -1.91 58.00 41.25
CA ILE A 2 -0.85 58.84 41.85
C ILE A 2 -1.03 59.03 43.37
N THR A 3 -2.25 59.27 43.84
CA THR A 3 -2.55 59.43 45.29
C THR A 3 -2.31 58.16 46.12
N ALA A 4 -2.58 56.98 45.56
CA ALA A 4 -2.30 55.71 46.22
C ALA A 4 -0.80 55.44 46.34
N PHE A 5 -0.02 55.80 45.33
CA PHE A 5 1.44 55.69 45.35
C PHE A 5 2.06 56.58 46.44
N TYR A 6 1.62 57.84 46.56
CA TYR A 6 2.10 58.72 47.63
C TYR A 6 1.67 58.29 49.03
N MET A 7 0.48 57.70 49.20
CA MET A 7 0.08 57.13 50.48
C MET A 7 0.95 55.92 50.87
N ILE A 8 1.26 55.03 49.92
CA ILE A 8 2.15 53.89 50.17
C ILE A 8 3.56 54.36 50.50
N LEU A 9 4.07 55.37 49.79
CA LEU A 9 5.38 55.96 50.04
C LEU A 9 5.43 56.64 51.42
N ALA A 10 4.42 57.42 51.77
CA ALA A 10 4.31 58.05 53.09
C ALA A 10 4.21 57.00 54.21
N PHE A 11 3.50 55.89 53.97
CA PHE A 11 3.39 54.78 54.92
C PHE A 11 4.72 54.03 55.09
N LEU A 12 5.46 53.78 54.00
CA LEU A 12 6.80 53.19 54.06
C LEU A 12 7.81 54.10 54.78
N ILE A 13 7.74 55.41 54.54
CA ILE A 13 8.56 56.41 55.26
C ILE A 13 8.19 56.41 56.75
N TYR A 14 6.90 56.38 57.09
CA TYR A 14 6.44 56.31 58.48
C TYR A 14 6.93 55.03 59.17
N ILE A 15 6.83 53.87 58.53
CA ILE A 15 7.38 52.61 59.06
C ILE A 15 8.88 52.72 59.27
N PHE A 16 9.62 53.28 58.31
CA PHE A 16 11.06 53.45 58.39
C PHE A 16 11.48 54.34 59.57
N PHE A 17 10.81 55.49 59.76
CA PHE A 17 11.06 56.37 60.89
C PHE A 17 10.64 55.75 62.23
N THR A 18 9.53 55.01 62.26
CA THR A 18 9.07 54.28 63.45
C THR A 18 10.07 53.20 63.85
N TYR A 19 10.60 52.45 62.88
CA TYR A 19 11.66 51.46 63.10
C TYR A 19 12.94 52.11 63.64
N ILE A 20 13.38 53.24 63.08
CA ILE A 20 14.54 53.99 63.59
C ILE A 20 14.29 54.48 65.01
N TYR A 21 13.08 54.99 65.30
CA TYR A 21 12.71 55.50 66.60
C TYR A 21 12.72 54.38 67.66
N ILE A 22 12.08 53.24 67.37
CA ILE A 22 12.09 52.06 68.25
C ILE A 22 13.52 51.57 68.45
N LYS A 23 14.33 51.47 67.39
CA LYS A 23 15.73 51.06 67.49
C LYS A 23 16.56 52.00 68.36
N ARG A 24 16.33 53.31 68.28
CA ARG A 24 16.96 54.31 69.16
C ARG A 24 16.52 54.12 70.62
N LEU A 25 15.22 53.92 70.85
CA LEU A 25 14.64 53.75 72.18
C LEU A 25 15.17 52.48 72.85
N VAL A 26 15.22 51.37 72.12
CA VAL A 26 15.81 50.10 72.55
C VAL A 26 17.30 50.27 72.84
N ASN A 27 18.07 50.92 71.96
CA ASN A 27 19.49 51.19 72.22
C ASN A 27 19.70 52.12 73.43
N GLN A 28 18.79 53.05 73.69
CA GLN A 28 18.86 53.92 74.87
C GLN A 28 18.59 53.14 76.15
N TYR A 29 17.57 52.28 76.17
CA TYR A 29 17.30 51.37 77.28
C TYR A 29 18.46 50.39 77.52
N ILE A 30 19.00 49.78 76.47
CA ILE A 30 20.18 48.90 76.57
C ILE A 30 21.39 49.66 77.11
N ASN A 31 21.62 50.91 76.67
CA ASN A 31 22.72 51.72 77.20
C ASN A 31 22.50 52.17 78.64
N GLU A 32 21.25 52.41 79.06
CA GLU A 32 20.93 52.70 80.47
C GLU A 32 21.11 51.45 81.34
N GLU A 33 20.64 50.29 80.91
CA GLU A 33 20.90 49.02 81.60
C GLU A 33 22.39 48.69 81.64
N LEU A 34 23.14 48.87 80.55
CA LEU A 34 24.60 48.69 80.54
C LEU A 34 25.31 49.71 81.45
N LYS A 35 24.77 50.92 81.63
CA LYS A 35 25.26 51.90 82.61
C LYS A 35 24.98 51.44 84.04
N ILE A 36 23.81 50.87 84.30
CA ILE A 36 23.47 50.29 85.60
C ILE A 36 24.36 49.07 85.88
N ILE A 37 24.52 48.16 84.93
CA ILE A 37 25.37 46.96 85.01
C ILE A 37 26.87 47.32 85.16
N SER A 38 27.35 48.35 84.46
CA SER A 38 28.73 48.85 84.64
C SER A 38 28.92 49.57 85.98
N GLY A 39 27.89 50.26 86.49
CA GLY A 39 27.84 50.79 87.85
C GLY A 39 27.86 49.69 88.93
N LEU A 40 27.17 48.58 88.67
CA LEU A 40 27.14 47.38 89.52
C LEU A 40 28.51 46.63 89.52
N LYS A 41 29.38 46.88 88.54
CA LYS A 41 30.74 46.29 88.45
C LYS A 41 31.81 47.06 89.23
N ASN A 42 31.49 48.21 89.83
CA ASN A 42 32.45 49.00 90.61
C ASN A 42 32.67 48.39 92.02
N LYS A 43 33.79 47.67 92.17
CA LYS A 43 34.18 46.94 93.39
C LYS A 43 34.42 47.83 94.63
N GLU A 44 34.64 49.13 94.49
CA GLU A 44 35.05 50.02 95.60
C GLU A 44 33.93 50.40 96.60
N GLN A 45 32.64 50.17 96.27
CA GLN A 45 31.52 50.40 97.21
C GLN A 45 31.01 49.11 97.90
N LEU A 46 31.54 47.94 97.54
CA LEU A 46 31.05 46.63 98.01
C LEU A 46 31.48 46.25 99.44
N ASP A 47 32.47 46.93 100.01
CA ASP A 47 33.03 46.61 101.34
C ASP A 47 32.41 47.43 102.50
N LYS A 48 31.39 48.25 102.22
CA LYS A 48 30.65 49.03 103.23
C LYS A 48 29.20 48.56 103.45
N LEU A 49 28.77 47.50 102.77
CA LEU A 49 27.42 46.96 102.84
C LEU A 49 27.33 45.81 103.86
N PRO A 50 26.24 45.68 104.63
CA PRO A 50 26.02 44.54 105.52
C PRO A 50 26.00 43.21 104.74
N ASP A 51 26.54 42.15 105.34
CA ASP A 51 26.79 40.85 104.64
C ASP A 51 25.54 40.26 103.98
N ASN A 52 24.34 40.47 104.54
CA ASN A 52 23.08 39.97 103.97
C ASN A 52 22.74 40.60 102.61
N ILE A 53 23.02 41.89 102.41
CA ILE A 53 22.79 42.60 101.16
C ILE A 53 23.85 42.20 100.12
N LYS A 54 25.08 41.91 100.56
CA LYS A 54 26.17 41.44 99.68
C LYS A 54 25.83 40.08 99.06
N THR A 55 25.26 39.16 99.84
CA THR A 55 24.81 37.85 99.34
C THR A 55 23.65 38.00 98.34
N GLU A 56 22.61 38.75 98.70
CA GLU A 56 21.43 38.98 97.83
C GLU A 56 21.79 39.68 96.52
N TYR A 57 22.72 40.62 96.56
CA TYR A 57 23.29 41.28 95.39
C TYR A 57 24.04 40.31 94.47
N THR A 58 24.86 39.43 95.05
CA THR A 58 25.67 38.47 94.28
C THR A 58 24.77 37.42 93.62
N GLU A 59 23.74 36.92 94.33
CA GLU A 59 22.73 36.02 93.77
C GLU A 59 21.92 36.67 92.64
N THR A 60 21.57 37.95 92.77
CA THR A 60 20.85 38.69 91.73
C THR A 60 21.73 38.91 90.50
N LEU A 61 23.02 39.21 90.70
CA LEU A 61 23.98 39.37 89.61
C LEU A 61 24.20 38.05 88.87
N GLU A 62 24.30 36.92 89.57
CA GLU A 62 24.38 35.59 88.95
C GLU A 62 23.12 35.26 88.13
N LYS A 63 21.93 35.61 88.63
CA LYS A 63 20.67 35.45 87.87
C LYS A 63 20.66 36.30 86.60
N ILE A 64 21.11 37.56 86.68
CA ILE A 64 21.17 38.47 85.51
C ILE A 64 22.17 37.94 84.48
N ILE A 65 23.37 37.53 84.91
CA ILE A 65 24.38 36.94 84.01
C ILE A 65 23.85 35.65 83.36
N LYS A 66 23.11 34.83 84.10
CA LYS A 66 22.47 33.63 83.54
C LYS A 66 21.42 33.99 82.48
N GLN A 67 20.57 34.98 82.74
CA GLN A 67 19.58 35.48 81.78
C GLN A 67 20.23 36.11 80.53
N GLU A 68 21.33 36.84 80.70
CA GLU A 68 22.11 37.41 79.59
C GLU A 68 22.70 36.32 78.70
N ASN A 69 23.24 35.25 79.31
CA ASN A 69 23.74 34.09 78.57
C ASN A 69 22.63 33.33 77.83
N GLU A 70 21.47 33.14 78.46
CA GLU A 70 20.29 32.52 77.82
C GLU A 70 19.80 33.36 76.63
N LEU A 71 19.74 34.69 76.78
CA LEU A 71 19.36 35.60 75.70
C LEU A 71 20.36 35.59 74.54
N ASN A 72 21.66 35.57 74.82
CA ASN A 72 22.70 35.50 73.80
C ASN A 72 22.62 34.19 73.00
N ASN A 73 22.32 33.07 73.66
CA ASN A 73 22.08 31.79 72.96
C ASN A 73 20.88 31.88 72.01
N SER A 74 19.75 32.45 72.44
CA SER A 74 18.57 32.63 71.57
C SER A 74 18.85 33.56 70.38
N ILE A 75 19.68 34.59 70.57
CA ILE A 75 20.10 35.47 69.46
C ILE A 75 20.94 34.69 68.44
N ASP A 76 21.82 33.80 68.89
CA ASP A 76 22.63 32.99 68.01
C ASP A 76 21.80 31.95 67.24
N GLU A 77 20.80 31.32 67.88
CA GLU A 77 19.81 30.48 67.20
C GLU A 77 19.03 31.24 66.11
N ILE A 78 18.60 32.48 66.38
CA ILE A 78 17.90 33.31 65.38
C ILE A 78 18.82 33.66 64.19
N LYS A 79 20.11 33.90 64.43
CA LYS A 79 21.08 34.13 63.34
C LYS A 79 21.24 32.87 62.49
N GLU A 80 21.25 31.69 63.11
CA GLU A 80 21.33 30.41 62.41
C GLU A 80 20.06 30.16 61.57
N TYR A 81 18.87 30.36 62.13
CA TYR A 81 17.60 30.30 61.38
C TYR A 81 17.57 31.25 60.20
N ARG A 82 18.06 32.49 60.36
CA ARG A 82 18.12 33.45 59.26
C ARG A 82 19.02 32.95 58.13
N LYS A 83 20.17 32.34 58.47
CA LYS A 83 21.09 31.76 57.49
C LYS A 83 20.44 30.59 56.73
N GLU A 84 19.71 29.73 57.42
CA GLU A 84 18.94 28.65 56.78
C GLU A 84 17.84 29.20 55.85
N LEU A 85 17.17 30.28 56.26
CA LEU A 85 16.13 30.93 55.47
C LEU A 85 16.69 31.53 54.18
N ASP A 86 17.85 32.20 54.23
CA ASP A 86 18.53 32.78 53.07
C ASP A 86 18.96 31.68 52.07
N VAL A 87 19.45 30.54 52.57
CA VAL A 87 19.79 29.37 51.74
C VAL A 87 18.53 28.77 51.10
N THR A 88 17.45 28.65 51.87
CA THR A 88 16.16 28.14 51.36
C THR A 88 15.60 29.07 50.28
N TYR A 89 15.61 30.38 50.49
CA TYR A 89 15.13 31.38 49.54
C TYR A 89 15.93 31.35 48.23
N SER A 90 17.26 31.36 48.31
CA SER A 90 18.12 31.28 47.11
C SER A 90 17.93 29.97 46.33
N THR A 91 17.74 28.85 47.03
CA THR A 91 17.38 27.57 46.41
C THR A 91 16.03 27.63 45.70
N LEU A 92 15.03 28.27 46.32
CA LEU A 92 13.68 28.38 45.77
C LEU A 92 13.66 29.25 44.51
N VAL A 93 14.41 30.36 44.50
CA VAL A 93 14.62 31.20 43.31
C VAL A 93 15.28 30.39 42.18
N SER A 94 16.36 29.67 42.47
CA SER A 94 17.04 28.83 41.47
C SER A 94 16.11 27.77 40.86
N LYS A 95 15.31 27.08 41.70
CA LYS A 95 14.30 26.12 41.23
C LYS A 95 13.21 26.77 40.39
N SER A 96 12.76 27.98 40.74
CA SER A 96 11.77 28.73 39.96
C SER A 96 12.30 29.05 38.56
N THR A 97 13.54 29.54 38.45
CA THR A 97 14.17 29.83 37.15
C THR A 97 14.34 28.56 36.31
N GLN A 98 14.73 27.44 36.93
CA GLN A 98 14.82 26.16 36.23
C GLN A 98 13.45 25.68 35.72
N LEU A 99 12.38 25.90 36.50
CA LEU A 99 11.02 25.55 36.09
C LEU A 99 10.53 26.41 34.92
N GLU A 100 10.77 27.73 34.96
CA GLU A 100 10.45 28.64 33.84
C GLU A 100 11.18 28.24 32.55
N TYR A 101 12.48 27.92 32.65
CA TYR A 101 13.25 27.42 31.52
C TYR A 101 12.67 26.11 30.96
N THR A 102 12.32 25.17 31.84
CA THR A 102 11.75 23.88 31.43
C THR A 102 10.38 24.04 30.77
N ASN A 103 9.54 24.95 31.28
CA ASN A 103 8.24 25.26 30.70
C ASN A 103 8.37 25.88 29.31
N SER A 104 9.30 26.82 29.11
CA SER A 104 9.58 27.41 27.79
C SER A 104 10.00 26.34 26.76
N LEU A 105 10.84 25.38 27.19
CA LEU A 105 11.24 24.27 26.34
C LEU A 105 10.05 23.33 26.01
N LEU A 106 9.18 23.05 26.98
CA LEU A 106 7.96 22.25 26.76
C LEU A 106 7.00 22.92 25.79
N GLU A 107 6.76 24.23 25.91
CA GLU A 107 5.92 24.98 24.97
C GLU A 107 6.45 24.92 23.53
N LYS A 108 7.78 24.99 23.37
CA LYS A 108 8.43 24.83 22.06
C LYS A 108 8.19 23.42 21.50
N ARG A 109 8.32 22.37 22.33
CA ARG A 109 8.06 20.97 21.93
C ARG A 109 6.61 20.75 21.51
N VAL A 110 5.64 21.29 22.26
CA VAL A 110 4.21 21.18 21.93
C VAL A 110 3.90 21.86 20.59
N ARG A 111 4.44 23.05 20.34
CA ARG A 111 4.30 23.73 19.03
C ARG A 111 4.85 22.89 17.88
N ASN A 112 6.06 22.33 18.04
CA ASN A 112 6.65 21.47 17.03
C ASN A 112 5.77 20.25 16.74
N LEU A 113 5.29 19.54 17.78
CA LEU A 113 4.37 18.41 17.61
C LEU A 113 3.06 18.80 16.92
N SER A 114 2.52 19.98 17.20
CA SER A 114 1.31 20.48 16.52
C SER A 114 1.57 20.69 15.02
N ASN A 115 2.70 21.30 14.66
CA ASN A 115 3.08 21.50 13.25
C ASN A 115 3.31 20.18 12.52
N LEU A 116 3.96 19.22 13.17
CA LEU A 116 4.13 17.86 12.66
C LEU A 116 2.80 17.21 12.31
N ASN A 117 1.84 17.26 13.25
CA ASN A 117 0.52 16.68 13.05
C ASN A 117 -0.25 17.38 11.93
N HIS A 118 -0.14 18.71 11.80
CA HIS A 118 -0.76 19.44 10.70
C HIS A 118 -0.20 19.00 9.35
N ILE A 119 1.13 18.96 9.21
CA ILE A 119 1.82 18.52 7.99
C ILE A 119 1.46 17.06 7.64
N SER A 120 1.45 16.18 8.64
CA SER A 120 1.03 14.79 8.45
C SER A 120 -0.38 14.70 7.86
N ARG A 121 -1.36 15.44 8.41
CA ARG A 121 -2.73 15.46 7.86
C ARG A 121 -2.79 15.98 6.44
N VAL A 122 -2.04 17.04 6.14
CA VAL A 122 -1.98 17.62 4.79
C VAL A 122 -1.39 16.61 3.82
N ALA A 123 -0.25 15.98 4.15
CA ALA A 123 0.38 14.96 3.31
C ALA A 123 -0.50 13.72 3.13
N LEU A 124 -1.19 13.27 4.19
CA LEU A 124 -2.12 12.13 4.14
C LEU A 124 -3.39 12.43 3.33
N SER A 125 -3.76 13.71 3.18
CA SER A 125 -4.92 14.12 2.36
C SER A 125 -4.61 14.22 0.86
N MET A 126 -3.33 14.12 0.48
CA MET A 126 -2.88 14.18 -0.89
C MET A 126 -2.78 12.77 -1.49
N PHE A 127 -3.03 12.68 -2.80
CA PHE A 127 -2.92 11.42 -3.56
C PHE A 127 -1.83 11.46 -4.63
N ASN A 128 -1.21 12.62 -4.85
CA ASN A 128 -0.16 12.80 -5.84
C ASN A 128 1.20 12.78 -5.13
N ILE A 129 2.04 11.81 -5.49
CA ILE A 129 3.35 11.59 -4.86
C ILE A 129 4.23 12.83 -4.97
N ASP A 130 4.28 13.51 -6.11
CA ASP A 130 5.13 14.71 -6.28
C ASP A 130 4.71 15.84 -5.33
N LYS A 131 3.39 16.07 -5.18
CA LYS A 131 2.87 17.06 -4.22
C LYS A 131 3.15 16.69 -2.77
N ILE A 132 3.08 15.40 -2.45
CA ILE A 132 3.40 14.88 -1.11
C ILE A 132 4.87 15.10 -0.82
N VAL A 133 5.75 14.69 -1.74
CA VAL A 133 7.20 14.84 -1.61
C VAL A 133 7.57 16.33 -1.48
N ASP A 134 6.96 17.22 -2.26
CA ASP A 134 7.16 18.66 -2.15
C ASP A 134 6.76 19.22 -0.78
N THR A 135 5.56 18.87 -0.33
CA THR A 135 5.03 19.31 0.97
C THR A 135 5.88 18.77 2.12
N LEU A 136 6.32 17.52 2.04
CA LEU A 136 7.22 16.91 3.00
C LEU A 136 8.58 17.61 2.98
N ALA A 137 9.17 17.84 1.80
CA ALA A 137 10.44 18.52 1.69
C ALA A 137 10.38 19.91 2.33
N ASP A 138 9.31 20.67 2.08
CA ASP A 138 9.07 21.97 2.70
C ASP A 138 8.93 21.88 4.22
N ALA A 139 8.15 20.92 4.71
CA ALA A 139 7.94 20.68 6.12
C ALA A 139 9.24 20.33 6.86
N TYR A 140 10.01 19.39 6.32
CA TYR A 140 11.32 19.05 6.88
C TYR A 140 12.24 20.26 6.87
N PHE A 141 12.30 21.00 5.76
CA PHE A 141 13.14 22.18 5.64
C PHE A 141 12.85 23.24 6.71
N VAL A 142 11.56 23.51 6.97
CA VAL A 142 11.12 24.50 7.97
C VAL A 142 11.27 23.99 9.40
N LEU A 143 10.82 22.76 9.69
CA LEU A 143 10.76 22.25 11.07
C LEU A 143 12.11 21.80 11.60
N THR A 144 12.98 21.28 10.73
CA THR A 144 14.27 20.74 11.14
C THR A 144 15.41 21.72 10.92
N ALA A 145 15.13 22.94 10.44
CA ALA A 145 16.14 23.97 10.11
C ALA A 145 17.29 23.45 9.22
N THR A 146 17.02 22.45 8.38
CA THR A 146 18.03 21.90 7.46
C THR A 146 18.42 22.93 6.41
N THR A 147 19.69 22.96 6.07
CA THR A 147 20.21 23.77 4.97
C THR A 147 19.93 23.12 3.63
N ARG A 148 19.91 21.78 3.58
CA ARG A 148 19.71 20.99 2.36
C ARG A 148 18.90 19.73 2.65
N ILE A 149 18.02 19.37 1.74
CA ILE A 149 17.22 18.14 1.80
C ILE A 149 17.13 17.47 0.44
N SER A 150 17.20 16.14 0.43
CA SER A 150 16.83 15.34 -0.73
C SER A 150 15.99 14.12 -0.34
N ILE A 151 14.97 13.84 -1.16
CA ILE A 151 14.08 12.69 -0.98
C ILE A 151 14.28 11.74 -2.15
N TYR A 152 14.65 10.50 -1.84
CA TYR A 152 14.82 9.44 -2.81
C TYR A 152 13.77 8.36 -2.59
N LEU A 153 13.14 7.87 -3.65
CA LEU A 153 12.17 6.77 -3.61
C LEU A 153 12.61 5.62 -4.51
N TRP A 154 12.28 4.39 -4.12
CA TRP A 154 12.53 3.20 -4.94
C TRP A 154 11.53 3.10 -6.08
N GLU A 155 12.03 2.88 -7.29
CA GLU A 155 11.29 2.56 -8.51
C GLU A 155 11.93 1.32 -9.15
N GLY A 156 11.39 0.15 -8.82
CA GLY A 156 12.00 -1.14 -9.14
C GLY A 156 13.40 -1.23 -8.54
N GLU A 157 14.41 -1.41 -9.39
CA GLU A 157 15.83 -1.52 -9.02
C GLU A 157 16.52 -0.16 -8.79
N ASN A 158 15.83 0.94 -9.06
CA ASN A 158 16.42 2.27 -9.05
C ASN A 158 15.98 3.08 -7.83
N LEU A 159 16.92 3.70 -7.14
CA LEU A 159 16.67 4.72 -6.13
C LEU A 159 16.70 6.09 -6.82
N VAL A 160 15.52 6.63 -7.09
CA VAL A 160 15.31 7.84 -7.90
C VAL A 160 15.16 9.05 -7.00
N ASN A 161 15.91 10.11 -7.29
CA ASN A 161 15.76 11.38 -6.59
C ASN A 161 14.45 12.06 -7.01
N LYS A 162 13.53 12.24 -6.06
CA LYS A 162 12.23 12.87 -6.31
C LYS A 162 12.21 14.35 -6.01
N LYS A 163 13.02 14.81 -5.06
CA LYS A 163 13.08 16.23 -4.69
C LYS A 163 14.40 16.61 -4.09
N ILE A 164 14.81 17.82 -4.42
CA ILE A 164 15.95 18.53 -3.84
C ILE A 164 15.48 19.91 -3.43
N LYS A 165 15.93 20.38 -2.26
CA LYS A 165 15.76 21.76 -1.82
C LYS A 165 17.03 22.23 -1.08
N GLY A 166 17.54 23.39 -1.48
CA GLY A 166 18.90 23.87 -1.15
C GLY A 166 19.94 23.48 -2.22
N SER A 167 21.17 23.94 -2.08
CA SER A 167 22.26 23.66 -3.04
C SER A 167 22.85 22.26 -2.82
N ILE A 168 22.31 21.25 -3.52
CA ILE A 168 22.88 19.90 -3.58
C ILE A 168 23.50 19.72 -4.97
N ASP A 169 24.82 19.51 -5.02
CA ASP A 169 25.59 19.45 -6.28
C ASP A 169 25.37 18.14 -7.07
N PHE A 170 24.59 17.19 -6.54
CA PHE A 170 24.45 15.85 -7.10
C PHE A 170 22.98 15.43 -7.22
N THR A 171 22.53 15.13 -8.44
CA THR A 171 21.11 14.91 -8.78
C THR A 171 20.80 13.54 -9.41
N GLU A 172 21.77 12.63 -9.48
CA GLU A 172 21.60 11.38 -10.22
C GLU A 172 20.74 10.34 -9.48
N SER A 173 20.11 9.46 -10.28
CA SER A 173 19.43 8.24 -9.81
C SER A 173 20.44 7.11 -9.68
N PHE A 174 20.25 6.23 -8.70
CA PHE A 174 21.17 5.12 -8.43
C PHE A 174 20.52 3.79 -8.75
N SER A 175 21.14 3.00 -9.62
CA SER A 175 20.66 1.64 -9.93
C SER A 175 21.36 0.62 -9.03
N TYR A 176 20.58 -0.28 -8.42
CA TYR A 176 21.06 -1.37 -7.58
C TYR A 176 20.49 -2.69 -8.12
N PRO A 177 21.33 -3.70 -8.44
CA PRO A 177 20.87 -4.89 -9.13
C PRO A 177 19.89 -5.74 -8.28
N MET A 178 18.87 -6.32 -8.92
CA MET A 178 17.75 -7.04 -8.26
C MET A 178 18.20 -8.19 -7.34
N ASN A 179 19.26 -8.92 -7.72
CA ASN A 179 19.82 -10.01 -6.94
C ASN A 179 20.41 -9.57 -5.59
N LEU A 180 20.79 -8.30 -5.51
CA LEU A 180 21.14 -7.64 -4.27
C LEU A 180 19.83 -7.45 -3.50
N LEU A 181 18.83 -6.76 -4.09
CA LEU A 181 17.54 -6.33 -3.51
C LEU A 181 16.70 -7.46 -2.88
N GLU A 182 16.66 -8.64 -3.50
CA GLU A 182 15.90 -9.81 -3.01
C GLU A 182 16.38 -10.38 -1.67
N LYS A 183 17.61 -10.07 -1.23
CA LYS A 183 18.22 -10.60 0.01
C LYS A 183 18.34 -9.57 1.14
N PHE A 184 17.92 -8.32 0.93
CA PHE A 184 18.20 -7.25 1.89
C PHE A 184 17.41 -7.39 3.19
N THR A 185 18.15 -7.33 4.30
CA THR A 185 17.59 -7.06 5.64
C THR A 185 17.60 -5.56 5.94
N ASN A 186 17.01 -5.13 7.06
CA ASN A 186 17.06 -3.72 7.50
C ASN A 186 18.51 -3.16 7.60
N GLU A 187 19.50 -4.00 7.92
CA GLU A 187 20.90 -3.59 8.04
C GLU A 187 21.53 -3.27 6.69
N ASP A 188 21.12 -3.96 5.62
CA ASP A 188 21.73 -3.81 4.32
C ASP A 188 21.20 -2.56 3.59
N TYR A 189 19.92 -2.18 3.78
CA TYR A 189 19.40 -0.89 3.31
C TYR A 189 20.09 0.29 4.01
N THR A 190 20.45 0.11 5.29
CA THR A 190 21.21 1.11 6.04
C THR A 190 22.58 1.36 5.42
N LYS A 191 23.25 0.32 4.89
CA LYS A 191 24.51 0.46 4.14
C LYS A 191 24.30 1.21 2.82
N ILE A 192 23.27 0.86 2.04
CA ILE A 192 22.94 1.55 0.78
C ILE A 192 22.75 3.05 1.03
N TYR A 193 21.94 3.40 2.04
CA TYR A 193 21.68 4.80 2.35
C TYR A 193 22.93 5.51 2.91
N SER A 194 23.77 4.81 3.67
CA SER A 194 25.06 5.35 4.10
C SER A 194 26.00 5.63 2.93
N ASP A 195 26.06 4.75 1.92
CA ASP A 195 26.91 4.97 0.74
C ASP A 195 26.39 6.13 -0.12
N LEU A 196 25.07 6.27 -0.24
CA LEU A 196 24.43 7.42 -0.86
C LEU A 196 24.88 8.73 -0.18
N SER A 197 24.90 8.78 1.15
CA SER A 197 25.32 9.98 1.89
C SER A 197 26.78 10.39 1.66
N ARG A 198 27.68 9.43 1.39
CA ARG A 198 29.10 9.68 1.11
C ARG A 198 29.33 10.34 -0.25
N LYS A 199 28.37 10.24 -1.16
CA LYS A 199 28.45 10.86 -2.50
C LYS A 199 28.04 12.33 -2.51
N ILE A 200 27.52 12.86 -1.40
CA ILE A 200 27.14 14.26 -1.26
C ILE A 200 28.32 15.07 -0.70
N THR A 201 28.58 16.25 -1.28
CA THR A 201 29.58 17.20 -0.74
C THR A 201 29.12 17.74 0.62
N ILE A 202 29.90 17.50 1.68
CA ILE A 202 29.63 17.97 3.07
C ILE A 202 30.70 18.98 3.48
N LEU A 203 30.29 20.16 3.96
CA LEU A 203 31.20 21.18 4.48
C LEU A 203 31.67 20.84 5.91
N ASN A 204 32.78 21.42 6.36
CA ASN A 204 33.41 21.09 7.66
C ASN A 204 32.50 21.33 8.87
N ASP A 205 31.54 22.25 8.76
CA ASP A 205 30.55 22.62 9.76
C ASP A 205 29.20 21.92 9.58
N GLU A 206 29.06 21.00 8.62
CA GLU A 206 27.81 20.30 8.35
C GLU A 206 27.80 18.85 8.87
N LYS A 207 26.58 18.33 9.07
CA LYS A 207 26.30 16.93 9.38
C LYS A 207 25.14 16.43 8.52
N VAL A 208 25.24 15.17 8.09
CA VAL A 208 24.17 14.48 7.37
C VAL A 208 23.35 13.63 8.34
N ILE A 209 22.04 13.71 8.22
CA ILE A 209 21.06 12.86 8.90
C ILE A 209 20.29 12.09 7.84
N ILE A 210 20.17 10.78 8.04
CA ILE A 210 19.50 9.87 7.12
C ILE A 210 18.26 9.34 7.82
N THR A 211 17.12 9.50 7.17
CA THR A 211 15.84 8.99 7.67
C THR A 211 15.27 7.99 6.66
N PRO A 212 15.25 6.69 6.98
CA PRO A 212 14.66 5.70 6.08
C PRO A 212 13.16 5.91 5.98
N LEU A 213 12.62 5.75 4.77
CA LEU A 213 11.19 5.71 4.51
C LEU A 213 10.74 4.26 4.43
N LYS A 214 10.09 3.77 5.50
CA LYS A 214 9.69 2.37 5.64
C LYS A 214 8.28 2.27 6.22
N VAL A 215 7.45 1.41 5.65
CA VAL A 215 6.17 0.99 6.24
C VAL A 215 6.18 -0.54 6.38
N LYS A 216 6.08 -1.03 7.63
CA LYS A 216 6.20 -2.47 7.97
C LYS A 216 7.51 -3.07 7.43
N GLU A 217 7.46 -3.93 6.41
CA GLU A 217 8.64 -4.51 5.73
C GLU A 217 8.96 -3.84 4.38
N ARG A 218 8.08 -2.97 3.87
CA ARG A 218 8.29 -2.29 2.58
C ARG A 218 9.21 -1.09 2.76
N GLN A 219 10.35 -1.10 2.06
CA GLN A 219 11.25 0.05 1.95
C GLN A 219 10.78 0.93 0.80
N LEU A 220 10.44 2.18 1.10
CA LEU A 220 9.95 3.14 0.12
C LEU A 220 11.07 4.04 -0.40
N GLY A 221 12.10 4.27 0.41
CA GLY A 221 13.21 5.12 0.05
C GLY A 221 13.91 5.73 1.26
N VAL A 222 14.48 6.93 1.08
CA VAL A 222 15.24 7.62 2.11
C VAL A 222 15.15 9.13 1.97
N ILE A 223 15.11 9.82 3.11
CA ILE A 223 15.27 11.27 3.21
C ILE A 223 16.67 11.57 3.73
N LEU A 224 17.41 12.37 2.98
CA LEU A 224 18.72 12.89 3.35
C LEU A 224 18.56 14.35 3.77
N LEU A 225 19.04 14.66 4.97
CA LEU A 225 18.99 15.99 5.56
C LEU A 225 20.42 16.44 5.84
N VAL A 226 20.76 17.68 5.49
CA VAL A 226 22.02 18.32 5.87
C VAL A 226 21.74 19.50 6.78
N GLN A 227 22.46 19.57 7.91
CA GLN A 227 22.33 20.60 8.93
C GLN A 227 23.70 21.10 9.38
N ASN A 228 23.74 22.32 9.93
CA ASN A 228 24.94 22.87 10.56
C ASN A 228 25.12 22.30 11.98
N LYS A 229 26.36 21.99 12.37
CA LYS A 229 26.71 21.40 13.67
C LYS A 229 26.30 22.26 14.86
N ASP A 230 26.27 23.58 14.72
CA ASP A 230 25.93 24.50 15.83
C ASP A 230 24.41 24.60 16.10
N GLN A 231 23.57 24.14 15.17
CA GLN A 231 22.10 24.10 15.34
C GLN A 231 21.60 22.81 16.05
N LEU A 232 22.51 21.91 16.43
CA LEU A 232 22.19 20.60 17.04
C LEU A 232 21.57 20.67 18.43
N LEU A 233 21.56 21.82 19.10
CA LEU A 233 21.23 21.89 20.53
C LEU A 233 19.73 21.76 20.86
N GLU A 234 18.80 21.78 19.88
CA GLU A 234 17.35 21.73 20.19
C GLU A 234 16.48 20.87 19.26
N ILE A 235 17.02 20.24 18.21
CA ILE A 235 16.23 19.42 17.28
C ILE A 235 16.50 17.93 17.55
N ASN A 236 15.56 17.30 18.26
CA ASN A 236 15.65 15.89 18.64
C ASN A 236 15.54 14.98 17.40
N ASN A 237 16.45 14.01 17.28
CA ASN A 237 16.34 12.89 16.34
C ASN A 237 14.94 12.25 16.34
N GLU A 238 14.25 12.26 17.49
CA GLU A 238 12.87 11.82 17.65
C GLU A 238 11.88 12.52 16.71
N MET A 239 12.04 13.83 16.50
CA MET A 239 11.16 14.61 15.61
C MET A 239 11.38 14.25 14.14
N ILE A 240 12.66 14.09 13.75
CA ILE A 240 13.05 13.67 12.40
C ILE A 240 12.53 12.25 12.14
N SER A 241 12.69 11.32 13.08
CA SER A 241 12.14 9.97 12.97
C SER A 241 10.61 9.97 12.91
N ALA A 242 9.94 10.80 13.71
CA ALA A 242 8.48 10.93 13.68
C ALA A 242 7.98 11.46 12.33
N LEU A 243 8.64 12.47 11.77
CA LEU A 243 8.39 12.92 10.40
C LEU A 243 8.66 11.82 9.38
N GLY A 244 9.69 11.00 9.60
CA GLY A 244 10.07 9.88 8.73
C GLY A 244 8.95 8.87 8.62
N ILE A 245 8.39 8.48 9.76
CA ILE A 245 7.25 7.57 9.85
C ILE A 245 6.04 8.16 9.13
N GLN A 246 5.70 9.42 9.40
CA GLN A 246 4.54 10.08 8.78
C GLN A 246 4.69 10.22 7.26
N ALA A 247 5.88 10.62 6.80
CA ALA A 247 6.25 10.66 5.39
C ALA A 247 6.10 9.29 4.73
N SER A 248 6.59 8.24 5.40
CA SER A 248 6.50 6.86 4.91
C SER A 248 5.06 6.45 4.69
N ILE A 249 4.17 6.72 5.64
CA ILE A 249 2.74 6.37 5.54
C ILE A 249 2.07 7.15 4.40
N ALA A 250 2.32 8.45 4.29
CA ALA A 250 1.72 9.26 3.22
C ALA A 250 2.16 8.80 1.82
N ILE A 251 3.45 8.48 1.65
CA ILE A 251 4.01 8.01 0.38
C ILE A 251 3.48 6.61 0.05
N ASP A 252 3.46 5.67 1.01
CA ASP A 252 2.92 4.32 0.80
C ASP A 252 1.45 4.37 0.39
N ASN A 253 0.63 5.18 1.07
CA ASN A 253 -0.77 5.35 0.74
C ASN A 253 -0.97 5.89 -0.68
N ALA A 254 -0.19 6.90 -1.09
CA ALA A 254 -0.26 7.45 -2.43
C ALA A 254 0.17 6.43 -3.50
N MET A 255 1.25 5.68 -3.27
CA MET A 255 1.67 4.59 -4.16
C MET A 255 0.60 3.52 -4.32
N ASN A 256 0.01 3.05 -3.20
CA ASN A 256 -1.04 2.05 -3.22
C ASN A 256 -2.30 2.56 -3.94
N TYR A 257 -2.64 3.85 -3.76
CA TYR A 257 -3.77 4.47 -4.45
C TYR A 257 -3.55 4.58 -5.96
N THR A 258 -2.35 4.97 -6.40
CA THR A 258 -2.00 5.00 -7.83
C THR A 258 -2.07 3.60 -8.44
N GLU A 259 -1.54 2.58 -7.77
CA GLU A 259 -1.61 1.19 -8.23
C GLU A 259 -3.06 0.69 -8.31
N LEU A 260 -3.90 1.06 -7.33
CA LEU A 260 -5.32 0.72 -7.35
C LEU A 260 -6.05 1.35 -8.54
N LEU A 261 -5.82 2.65 -8.80
CA LEU A 261 -6.43 3.34 -9.94
C LEU A 261 -5.98 2.74 -11.28
N GLU A 262 -4.72 2.35 -11.40
CA GLU A 262 -4.23 1.70 -12.61
C GLU A 262 -4.87 0.33 -12.82
N LYS A 263 -4.98 -0.49 -11.77
CA LYS A 263 -5.69 -1.77 -11.82
C LYS A 263 -7.16 -1.60 -12.18
N GLU A 264 -7.83 -0.60 -11.61
CA GLU A 264 -9.22 -0.29 -11.93
C GLU A 264 -9.38 0.13 -13.40
N ARG A 265 -8.50 1.00 -13.90
CA ARG A 265 -8.49 1.40 -15.32
C ARG A 265 -8.31 0.20 -16.25
N ILE A 266 -7.34 -0.67 -15.96
CA ILE A 266 -7.09 -1.89 -16.75
C ILE A 266 -8.31 -2.82 -16.70
N SER A 267 -8.92 -2.99 -15.52
CA SER A 267 -10.13 -3.80 -15.35
C SER A 267 -11.28 -3.27 -16.21
N GLN A 268 -11.51 -1.95 -16.22
CA GLN A 268 -12.54 -1.31 -17.05
C GLN A 268 -12.28 -1.51 -18.55
N GLU A 269 -11.02 -1.42 -18.98
CA GLU A 269 -10.63 -1.68 -20.37
C GLU A 269 -10.86 -3.14 -20.78
N LEU A 270 -10.57 -4.09 -19.88
CA LEU A 270 -10.83 -5.52 -20.10
C LEU A 270 -12.33 -5.85 -20.11
N GLU A 271 -13.13 -5.22 -19.24
CA GLU A 271 -14.60 -5.36 -19.26
C GLU A 271 -15.18 -4.87 -20.59
N LEU A 272 -14.69 -3.74 -21.09
CA LEU A 272 -15.09 -3.23 -22.41
C LEU A 272 -14.71 -4.22 -23.51
N ALA A 273 -13.49 -4.75 -23.51
CA ALA A 273 -13.05 -5.76 -24.48
C ALA A 273 -13.91 -7.03 -24.41
N SER A 274 -14.24 -7.52 -23.22
CA SER A 274 -15.17 -8.64 -22.99
C SER A 274 -16.54 -8.39 -23.60
N SER A 275 -17.06 -7.17 -23.43
CA SER A 275 -18.38 -6.80 -23.99
C SER A 275 -18.36 -6.81 -25.52
N ILE A 276 -17.26 -6.37 -26.15
CA ILE A 276 -17.08 -6.37 -27.60
C ILE A 276 -16.97 -7.82 -28.11
N GLN A 277 -16.14 -8.66 -27.47
CA GLN A 277 -16.00 -10.07 -27.82
C GLN A 277 -17.35 -10.81 -27.79
N LYS A 278 -18.16 -10.59 -26.75
CA LYS A 278 -19.52 -11.17 -26.65
C LYS A 278 -20.46 -10.72 -27.76
N GLN A 279 -20.31 -9.49 -28.26
CA GLN A 279 -21.13 -8.98 -29.39
C GLN A 279 -20.67 -9.52 -30.74
N ILE A 280 -19.37 -9.82 -30.87
CA ILE A 280 -18.78 -10.39 -32.08
C ILE A 280 -19.28 -11.83 -32.27
N LEU A 281 -19.34 -12.64 -31.20
CA LEU A 281 -19.82 -14.02 -31.27
C LEU A 281 -21.26 -14.12 -31.80
N PRO A 282 -21.58 -15.12 -32.63
CA PRO A 282 -22.89 -15.22 -33.25
C PRO A 282 -23.98 -15.46 -32.19
N LYS A 283 -25.15 -14.83 -32.38
CA LYS A 283 -26.33 -15.10 -31.53
C LYS A 283 -26.93 -16.50 -31.75
N GLY A 284 -26.39 -17.26 -32.69
CA GLY A 284 -26.74 -18.65 -33.01
C GLY A 284 -28.14 -18.82 -33.59
N PHE A 285 -28.45 -20.06 -33.96
CA PHE A 285 -29.79 -20.53 -34.28
C PHE A 285 -30.19 -21.54 -33.20
N GLU A 286 -31.42 -21.51 -32.69
CA GLU A 286 -31.91 -22.61 -31.85
C GLU A 286 -32.33 -23.80 -32.74
N ARG A 287 -32.89 -23.54 -33.93
CA ARG A 287 -33.30 -24.56 -34.90
C ARG A 287 -33.16 -24.08 -36.34
N ILE A 288 -32.80 -25.00 -37.22
CA ILE A 288 -32.93 -24.85 -38.69
C ILE A 288 -33.58 -26.12 -39.26
N LYS A 289 -33.83 -26.17 -40.58
CA LYS A 289 -34.48 -27.35 -41.20
C LYS A 289 -33.66 -28.62 -40.92
N GLY A 290 -34.25 -29.53 -40.16
CA GLY A 290 -33.65 -30.82 -39.80
C GLY A 290 -32.63 -30.79 -38.66
N LEU A 291 -32.34 -29.64 -38.04
CA LEU A 291 -31.38 -29.55 -36.93
C LEU A 291 -31.93 -28.76 -35.73
N ASP A 292 -31.70 -29.31 -34.54
CA ASP A 292 -31.83 -28.68 -33.22
C ASP A 292 -30.42 -28.32 -32.73
N ILE A 293 -30.18 -27.05 -32.42
CA ILE A 293 -28.83 -26.50 -32.21
C ILE A 293 -28.73 -25.85 -30.83
N ALA A 294 -27.61 -26.08 -30.16
CA ALA A 294 -27.27 -25.36 -28.94
C ALA A 294 -25.79 -25.00 -28.90
N THR A 295 -25.48 -23.80 -28.42
CA THR A 295 -24.12 -23.31 -28.30
C THR A 295 -23.82 -22.84 -26.88
N HIS A 296 -22.54 -22.83 -26.54
CA HIS A 296 -22.01 -22.28 -25.31
C HIS A 296 -20.60 -21.73 -25.52
N PHE A 297 -20.33 -20.61 -24.88
CA PHE A 297 -19.01 -20.00 -24.76
C PHE A 297 -18.92 -19.36 -23.39
N SER A 298 -17.90 -19.70 -22.63
CA SER A 298 -17.59 -19.11 -21.33
C SER A 298 -16.08 -18.95 -21.20
N PRO A 299 -15.54 -17.72 -21.26
CA PRO A 299 -14.10 -17.52 -21.16
C PRO A 299 -13.62 -17.79 -19.72
N ALA A 300 -12.36 -18.22 -19.55
CA ALA A 300 -11.72 -18.39 -18.25
C ALA A 300 -11.33 -17.06 -17.61
N LYS A 301 -10.98 -16.07 -18.44
CA LYS A 301 -10.67 -14.69 -18.04
C LYS A 301 -11.70 -13.72 -18.60
N GLU A 302 -11.45 -12.41 -18.49
CA GLU A 302 -12.32 -11.37 -19.01
C GLU A 302 -12.52 -11.51 -20.53
N VAL A 303 -11.47 -11.92 -21.25
CA VAL A 303 -11.49 -12.22 -22.69
C VAL A 303 -10.84 -13.58 -22.96
N GLY A 304 -11.41 -14.33 -23.92
CA GLY A 304 -10.97 -15.67 -24.32
C GLY A 304 -10.32 -15.72 -25.72
N GLY A 305 -9.59 -16.80 -25.99
CA GLY A 305 -9.05 -17.15 -27.31
C GLY A 305 -10.00 -18.03 -28.13
N ASP A 306 -10.92 -18.73 -27.47
CA ASP A 306 -11.91 -19.59 -28.10
C ASP A 306 -12.97 -18.82 -28.89
N TYR A 307 -13.47 -19.43 -29.96
CA TYR A 307 -14.69 -18.98 -30.62
C TYR A 307 -15.42 -20.09 -31.37
N TYR A 308 -16.67 -19.79 -31.71
CA TYR A 308 -17.43 -20.55 -32.69
C TYR A 308 -18.12 -19.61 -33.68
N GLU A 309 -18.38 -20.10 -34.88
CA GLU A 309 -19.19 -19.41 -35.89
C GLU A 309 -20.26 -20.36 -36.45
N LEU A 310 -21.47 -19.84 -36.61
CA LEU A 310 -22.57 -20.50 -37.28
C LEU A 310 -23.07 -19.59 -38.40
N PHE A 311 -22.98 -20.07 -39.64
CA PHE A 311 -23.37 -19.27 -40.79
C PHE A 311 -24.23 -20.09 -41.75
N LEU A 312 -25.36 -19.54 -42.19
CA LEU A 312 -26.30 -20.23 -43.07
C LEU A 312 -26.38 -19.52 -44.43
N LYS A 313 -26.08 -20.26 -45.51
CA LYS A 313 -26.14 -19.79 -46.89
C LYS A 313 -26.67 -20.89 -47.81
N ASN A 314 -27.67 -20.59 -48.63
CA ASN A 314 -28.21 -21.51 -49.64
C ASN A 314 -28.50 -22.94 -49.12
N ASN A 315 -29.15 -23.07 -47.96
CA ASN A 315 -29.42 -24.35 -47.27
C ASN A 315 -28.18 -25.12 -46.75
N ASN A 316 -26.98 -24.55 -46.84
CA ASN A 316 -25.78 -25.07 -46.18
C ASN A 316 -25.53 -24.31 -44.88
N LEU A 317 -25.41 -25.05 -43.78
CA LEU A 317 -24.96 -24.53 -42.50
C LEU A 317 -23.46 -24.78 -42.37
N SER A 318 -22.67 -23.71 -42.36
CA SER A 318 -21.28 -23.74 -41.95
C SER A 318 -21.19 -23.65 -40.42
N VAL A 319 -20.36 -24.50 -39.84
CA VAL A 319 -20.08 -24.57 -38.41
C VAL A 319 -18.57 -24.61 -38.20
N THR A 320 -18.06 -23.61 -37.50
CA THR A 320 -16.65 -23.52 -37.14
C THR A 320 -16.53 -23.45 -35.62
N ILE A 321 -15.57 -24.17 -35.06
CA ILE A 321 -15.06 -23.94 -33.70
C ILE A 321 -13.55 -23.85 -33.77
N ALA A 322 -12.97 -22.99 -32.95
CA ALA A 322 -11.54 -22.77 -32.95
C ALA A 322 -11.06 -22.27 -31.60
N ASP A 323 -9.78 -22.52 -31.34
CA ASP A 323 -9.05 -22.09 -30.16
C ASP A 323 -7.71 -21.49 -30.60
N VAL A 324 -7.42 -20.31 -30.06
CA VAL A 324 -6.19 -19.56 -30.31
C VAL A 324 -5.26 -19.76 -29.12
N SER A 325 -4.07 -20.31 -29.38
CA SER A 325 -3.07 -20.52 -28.35
C SER A 325 -2.66 -19.21 -27.67
N GLY A 326 -2.45 -19.26 -26.36
CA GLY A 326 -2.14 -18.08 -25.55
C GLY A 326 -3.32 -17.66 -24.69
N LYS A 327 -3.20 -16.55 -23.96
CA LYS A 327 -4.26 -16.07 -23.04
C LYS A 327 -4.34 -14.54 -23.04
N GLY A 328 -5.50 -14.01 -22.68
CA GLY A 328 -5.73 -12.58 -22.51
C GLY A 328 -5.90 -11.83 -23.83
N VAL A 329 -5.49 -10.56 -23.85
CA VAL A 329 -5.78 -9.62 -24.95
C VAL A 329 -5.20 -10.06 -26.31
N PRO A 330 -3.94 -10.54 -26.43
CA PRO A 330 -3.41 -10.96 -27.72
C PRO A 330 -4.20 -12.11 -28.37
N ALA A 331 -4.54 -13.15 -27.59
CA ALA A 331 -5.34 -14.28 -28.07
C ALA A 331 -6.75 -13.84 -28.49
N ALA A 332 -7.39 -12.97 -27.71
CA ALA A 332 -8.70 -12.43 -28.03
C ALA A 332 -8.72 -11.58 -29.32
N PHE A 333 -7.61 -10.86 -29.61
CA PHE A 333 -7.47 -10.09 -30.84
C PHE A 333 -7.32 -11.00 -32.06
N LEU A 334 -6.43 -12.00 -31.99
CA LEU A 334 -6.24 -12.98 -33.07
C LEU A 334 -7.50 -13.84 -33.28
N MET A 335 -8.24 -14.15 -32.22
CA MET A 335 -9.56 -14.76 -32.29
C MET A 335 -10.53 -13.91 -33.14
N ALA A 336 -10.64 -12.61 -32.87
CA ALA A 336 -11.56 -11.74 -33.58
C ALA A 336 -11.22 -11.62 -35.09
N LEU A 337 -9.92 -11.56 -35.40
CA LEU A 337 -9.41 -11.54 -36.78
C LEU A 337 -9.70 -12.87 -37.49
N SER A 338 -9.26 -13.98 -36.91
CA SER A 338 -9.43 -15.33 -37.47
C SER A 338 -10.89 -15.66 -37.75
N ARG A 339 -11.78 -15.39 -36.78
CA ARG A 339 -13.22 -15.55 -36.96
C ARG A 339 -13.75 -14.72 -38.13
N SER A 340 -13.37 -13.44 -38.22
CA SER A 340 -13.85 -12.55 -39.28
C SER A 340 -13.38 -12.99 -40.66
N MET A 341 -12.14 -13.49 -40.76
CA MET A 341 -11.58 -14.01 -42.01
C MET A 341 -12.27 -15.30 -42.45
N LEU A 342 -12.40 -16.31 -41.57
CA LEU A 342 -13.10 -17.55 -41.90
C LEU A 342 -14.55 -17.29 -42.28
N LYS A 343 -15.26 -16.47 -41.49
CA LYS A 343 -16.63 -16.06 -41.82
C LYS A 343 -16.72 -15.43 -43.22
N THR A 344 -15.74 -14.61 -43.60
CA THR A 344 -15.69 -13.99 -44.92
C THR A 344 -15.44 -15.02 -46.01
N ILE A 345 -14.47 -15.93 -45.82
CA ILE A 345 -14.17 -17.03 -46.76
C ILE A 345 -15.42 -17.87 -47.01
N ASN A 346 -16.10 -18.29 -45.95
CA ASN A 346 -17.33 -19.11 -46.01
C ASN A 346 -18.48 -18.33 -46.67
N TYR A 347 -18.51 -16.99 -46.54
CA TYR A 347 -19.51 -16.14 -47.17
C TYR A 347 -19.29 -15.98 -48.68
N VAL A 348 -18.06 -15.70 -49.11
CA VAL A 348 -17.76 -15.31 -50.50
C VAL A 348 -17.48 -16.48 -51.43
N SER A 349 -16.99 -17.60 -50.88
CA SER A 349 -16.63 -18.78 -51.66
C SER A 349 -17.73 -19.84 -51.63
N ASN A 350 -17.54 -20.90 -52.41
CA ASN A 350 -18.28 -22.17 -52.32
C ASN A 350 -17.27 -23.31 -52.13
N TYR A 351 -16.19 -23.03 -51.40
CA TYR A 351 -15.14 -24.00 -51.12
C TYR A 351 -15.64 -25.07 -50.15
N THR A 352 -15.02 -26.23 -50.22
CA THR A 352 -15.20 -27.29 -49.24
C THR A 352 -14.51 -26.91 -47.92
N PRO A 353 -14.89 -27.49 -46.77
CA PRO A 353 -14.28 -27.17 -45.48
C PRO A 353 -12.75 -27.29 -45.46
N ALA A 354 -12.16 -28.22 -46.21
CA ALA A 354 -10.71 -28.32 -46.35
C ALA A 354 -10.10 -27.16 -47.14
N GLU A 355 -10.68 -26.82 -48.31
CA GLU A 355 -10.21 -25.69 -49.14
C GLU A 355 -10.36 -24.34 -48.41
N GLU A 356 -11.39 -24.18 -47.58
CA GLU A 356 -11.55 -23.01 -46.71
C GLU A 356 -10.39 -22.90 -45.71
N LEU A 357 -9.96 -24.02 -45.10
CA LEU A 357 -8.82 -24.03 -44.18
C LEU A 357 -7.48 -23.81 -44.90
N ASP A 358 -7.30 -24.34 -46.12
CA ASP A 358 -6.11 -24.10 -46.94
C ASP A 358 -5.94 -22.59 -47.20
N LEU A 359 -7.01 -21.94 -47.67
CA LEU A 359 -7.02 -20.51 -47.95
C LEU A 359 -6.85 -19.68 -46.66
N PHE A 360 -7.54 -20.09 -45.59
CA PHE A 360 -7.44 -19.41 -44.30
C PHE A 360 -6.01 -19.44 -43.75
N ASN A 361 -5.36 -20.61 -43.76
CA ASN A 361 -3.98 -20.75 -43.32
C ASN A 361 -3.05 -19.86 -44.14
N LYS A 362 -3.19 -19.87 -45.47
CA LYS A 362 -2.37 -19.04 -46.35
C LYS A 362 -2.52 -17.54 -46.08
N ILE A 363 -3.72 -17.08 -45.73
CA ILE A 363 -3.99 -15.67 -45.43
C ILE A 363 -3.45 -15.29 -44.05
N VAL A 364 -3.62 -16.15 -43.04
CA VAL A 364 -3.31 -15.81 -41.65
C VAL A 364 -1.86 -16.12 -41.25
N TYR A 365 -1.20 -17.04 -41.94
CA TYR A 365 0.19 -17.43 -41.64
C TYR A 365 1.16 -16.24 -41.49
N PRO A 366 1.14 -15.20 -42.34
CA PRO A 366 2.03 -14.04 -42.19
C PRO A 366 1.74 -13.16 -40.96
N ASP A 367 0.52 -13.23 -40.41
CA ASP A 367 0.07 -12.42 -39.27
C ASP A 367 0.27 -13.14 -37.92
N ILE A 368 0.58 -14.44 -37.94
CA ILE A 368 0.83 -15.25 -36.75
C ILE A 368 2.32 -15.16 -36.36
N THR A 369 2.60 -14.83 -35.10
CA THR A 369 3.95 -14.89 -34.52
C THR A 369 4.37 -16.33 -34.23
N GLU A 370 5.68 -16.62 -34.19
CA GLU A 370 6.22 -17.99 -34.00
C GLU A 370 5.65 -18.76 -32.78
N ASP A 371 5.24 -18.07 -31.71
CA ASP A 371 4.71 -18.67 -30.48
C ASP A 371 3.16 -18.81 -30.45
N MET A 372 2.46 -18.46 -31.54
CA MET A 372 1.01 -18.55 -31.63
C MET A 372 0.56 -19.50 -32.73
N PHE A 373 -0.60 -20.11 -32.55
CA PHE A 373 -1.27 -20.93 -33.54
C PHE A 373 -2.77 -20.96 -33.27
N ILE A 374 -3.54 -21.44 -34.25
CA ILE A 374 -5.00 -21.57 -34.13
C ILE A 374 -5.39 -23.00 -34.47
N THR A 375 -6.04 -23.68 -33.54
CA THR A 375 -6.66 -24.96 -33.84
C THR A 375 -8.07 -24.71 -34.36
N VAL A 376 -8.48 -25.36 -35.46
CA VAL A 376 -9.80 -25.14 -36.06
C VAL A 376 -10.48 -26.47 -36.42
N MET A 377 -11.75 -26.61 -36.11
CA MET A 377 -12.63 -27.60 -36.71
C MET A 377 -13.70 -26.87 -37.51
N ASN A 378 -13.69 -27.08 -38.83
CA ASN A 378 -14.56 -26.41 -39.78
C ASN A 378 -15.44 -27.43 -40.50
N ALA A 379 -16.73 -27.16 -40.60
CA ALA A 379 -17.70 -28.10 -41.15
C ALA A 379 -18.81 -27.42 -41.93
N GLU A 380 -19.42 -28.16 -42.84
CA GLU A 380 -20.60 -27.78 -43.59
C GLU A 380 -21.66 -28.89 -43.51
N TYR A 381 -22.90 -28.50 -43.28
CA TYR A 381 -24.07 -29.36 -43.35
C TYR A 381 -25.03 -28.91 -44.44
N ASN A 382 -25.22 -29.73 -45.46
CA ASN A 382 -26.18 -29.50 -46.53
C ASN A 382 -27.58 -30.03 -46.12
N GLN A 383 -28.55 -29.13 -45.98
CA GLN A 383 -29.90 -29.49 -45.51
C GLN A 383 -30.71 -30.30 -46.53
N ASP A 384 -30.36 -30.23 -47.82
CA ASP A 384 -31.13 -30.85 -48.89
C ASP A 384 -30.78 -32.33 -49.06
N ASN A 385 -29.51 -32.72 -48.90
CA ASN A 385 -29.06 -34.11 -48.98
C ASN A 385 -28.59 -34.71 -47.63
N SER A 386 -28.59 -33.96 -46.54
CA SER A 386 -28.09 -34.38 -45.21
C SER A 386 -26.60 -34.70 -45.14
N LEU A 387 -25.81 -34.29 -46.13
CA LEU A 387 -24.38 -34.51 -46.12
C LEU A 387 -23.72 -33.57 -45.12
N PHE A 388 -22.97 -34.15 -44.19
CA PHE A 388 -22.11 -33.42 -43.26
C PHE A 388 -20.66 -33.65 -43.67
N THR A 389 -19.95 -32.57 -43.99
CA THR A 389 -18.54 -32.58 -44.38
C THR A 389 -17.75 -31.76 -43.37
N TYR A 390 -16.57 -32.23 -42.96
CA TYR A 390 -15.74 -31.53 -41.98
C TYR A 390 -14.26 -31.70 -42.27
N SER A 391 -13.50 -30.68 -41.88
CA SER A 391 -12.04 -30.65 -41.88
C SER A 391 -11.51 -30.10 -40.55
N SER A 392 -10.28 -30.46 -40.20
CA SER A 392 -9.65 -30.07 -38.93
C SER A 392 -8.22 -29.62 -39.17
N ALA A 393 -7.89 -28.45 -38.62
CA ALA A 393 -6.56 -27.92 -38.47
C ALA A 393 -6.10 -28.11 -37.01
N GLY A 394 -5.73 -29.33 -36.64
CA GLY A 394 -5.16 -29.66 -35.33
C GLY A 394 -6.12 -29.54 -34.13
N HIS A 395 -7.43 -29.43 -34.37
CA HIS A 395 -8.43 -29.27 -33.32
C HIS A 395 -8.93 -30.61 -32.76
N ASN A 396 -9.65 -30.56 -31.65
CA ASN A 396 -10.26 -31.72 -31.04
C ASN A 396 -11.21 -32.45 -32.01
N PRO A 397 -11.24 -33.80 -31.98
CA PRO A 397 -12.17 -34.58 -32.78
C PRO A 397 -13.61 -34.34 -32.32
N LEU A 398 -14.56 -34.41 -33.25
CA LEU A 398 -15.99 -34.31 -32.97
C LEU A 398 -16.46 -35.49 -32.11
N VAL A 399 -17.31 -35.24 -31.11
CA VAL A 399 -18.07 -36.31 -30.47
C VAL A 399 -19.32 -36.57 -31.29
N ILE A 400 -19.48 -37.78 -31.82
CA ILE A 400 -20.64 -38.14 -32.66
C ILE A 400 -21.37 -39.33 -32.06
N TYR A 401 -22.66 -39.13 -31.78
CA TYR A 401 -23.59 -40.21 -31.49
C TYR A 401 -24.37 -40.55 -32.76
N LYS A 402 -24.33 -41.84 -33.14
CA LYS A 402 -25.07 -42.42 -34.25
C LYS A 402 -26.26 -43.21 -33.72
N LYS A 403 -27.47 -42.81 -34.12
CA LYS A 403 -28.70 -43.45 -33.62
C LYS A 403 -28.93 -44.84 -34.19
N GLU A 404 -28.56 -45.04 -35.46
CA GLU A 404 -28.82 -46.28 -36.20
C GLU A 404 -28.21 -47.53 -35.53
N ASN A 405 -27.00 -47.41 -35.01
CA ASN A 405 -26.25 -48.49 -34.38
C ASN A 405 -26.10 -48.28 -32.85
N ASP A 406 -26.71 -47.21 -32.32
CA ASP A 406 -26.61 -46.78 -30.93
C ASP A 406 -25.17 -46.63 -30.40
N THR A 407 -24.25 -46.11 -31.23
CA THR A 407 -22.84 -45.92 -30.85
C THR A 407 -22.48 -44.45 -30.65
N ILE A 408 -21.52 -44.19 -29.78
CA ILE A 408 -20.87 -42.89 -29.66
C ILE A 408 -19.36 -43.05 -29.86
N ASP A 409 -18.75 -42.19 -30.66
CA ASP A 409 -17.31 -42.23 -30.91
C ASP A 409 -16.75 -40.85 -31.30
N LEU A 410 -15.44 -40.76 -31.42
CA LEU A 410 -14.71 -39.57 -31.83
C LEU A 410 -14.41 -39.61 -33.34
N TYR A 411 -14.76 -38.52 -34.03
CA TYR A 411 -14.56 -38.35 -35.46
C TYR A 411 -13.61 -37.18 -35.69
N GLY A 412 -12.39 -37.49 -36.10
CA GLY A 412 -11.37 -36.51 -36.43
C GLY A 412 -10.87 -36.67 -37.86
N THR A 413 -10.15 -35.67 -38.34
CA THR A 413 -9.31 -35.77 -39.54
C THR A 413 -7.91 -35.33 -39.16
N LYS A 414 -6.90 -35.80 -39.89
CA LYS A 414 -5.52 -35.38 -39.65
C LYS A 414 -5.33 -33.98 -40.21
N GLY A 415 -4.75 -33.09 -39.42
CA GLY A 415 -4.35 -31.75 -39.83
C GLY A 415 -3.37 -31.15 -38.83
N VAL A 416 -2.64 -30.12 -39.26
CA VAL A 416 -1.74 -29.33 -38.42
C VAL A 416 -2.48 -28.05 -38.00
N ALA A 417 -2.16 -27.46 -36.84
CA ALA A 417 -2.77 -26.19 -36.46
C ALA A 417 -2.36 -25.06 -37.44
N ILE A 418 -3.25 -24.10 -37.62
CA ILE A 418 -3.03 -22.92 -38.46
C ILE A 418 -1.86 -22.12 -37.91
N GLY A 419 -0.95 -21.67 -38.80
CA GLY A 419 0.24 -20.89 -38.43
C GLY A 419 1.53 -21.71 -38.29
N PHE A 420 1.48 -23.04 -38.27
CA PHE A 420 2.69 -23.87 -38.16
C PHE A 420 3.41 -24.13 -39.49
N ILE A 421 2.65 -24.31 -40.58
CA ILE A 421 3.18 -24.63 -41.91
C ILE A 421 2.42 -23.77 -42.91
N GLU A 422 3.12 -22.95 -43.70
CA GLU A 422 2.52 -22.00 -44.65
C GLU A 422 1.62 -22.68 -45.69
N ASP A 423 2.19 -23.62 -46.44
CA ASP A 423 1.49 -24.37 -47.49
C ASP A 423 1.14 -25.78 -46.98
N TYR A 424 0.02 -25.89 -46.27
CA TYR A 424 -0.54 -27.16 -45.82
C TYR A 424 -1.86 -27.45 -46.53
N ASN A 425 -2.04 -28.69 -47.00
CA ASN A 425 -3.27 -29.14 -47.64
C ASN A 425 -4.09 -29.97 -46.66
N TYR A 426 -5.18 -29.40 -46.16
CA TYR A 426 -6.10 -30.03 -45.23
C TYR A 426 -6.89 -31.14 -45.92
N LYS A 427 -7.33 -32.11 -45.11
CA LYS A 427 -8.17 -33.22 -45.54
C LYS A 427 -9.54 -33.10 -44.94
N GLU A 428 -10.54 -33.57 -45.67
CA GLU A 428 -11.90 -33.63 -45.18
C GLU A 428 -12.44 -35.05 -45.17
N ASN A 429 -13.44 -35.26 -44.34
CA ASN A 429 -14.26 -36.44 -44.28
C ASN A 429 -15.72 -36.03 -44.39
N SER A 430 -16.57 -36.93 -44.86
CA SER A 430 -18.00 -36.70 -44.94
C SER A 430 -18.82 -37.93 -44.58
N PHE A 431 -20.05 -37.70 -44.12
CA PHE A 431 -21.02 -38.75 -43.86
C PHE A 431 -22.45 -38.20 -43.94
N GLU A 432 -23.42 -39.09 -44.15
CA GLU A 432 -24.82 -38.73 -44.08
C GLU A 432 -25.27 -38.60 -42.61
N LEU A 433 -25.84 -37.45 -42.26
CA LEU A 433 -26.41 -37.20 -40.94
C LEU A 433 -27.84 -37.72 -40.87
N LYS A 434 -28.05 -38.82 -40.15
CA LYS A 434 -29.36 -39.48 -40.02
C LYS A 434 -30.17 -38.87 -38.89
N ASN A 435 -31.49 -39.07 -38.93
CA ASN A 435 -32.39 -38.55 -37.91
C ASN A 435 -32.02 -39.07 -36.52
N GLY A 436 -31.90 -38.17 -35.54
CA GLY A 436 -31.52 -38.47 -34.17
C GLY A 436 -30.02 -38.61 -33.90
N ASP A 437 -29.16 -38.51 -34.93
CA ASP A 437 -27.72 -38.38 -34.73
C ASP A 437 -27.39 -37.05 -34.00
N ILE A 438 -26.30 -37.04 -33.25
CA ILE A 438 -25.81 -35.86 -32.51
C ILE A 438 -24.34 -35.65 -32.85
N ILE A 439 -23.95 -34.41 -33.10
CA ILE A 439 -22.57 -33.97 -33.26
C ILE A 439 -22.28 -32.92 -32.19
N VAL A 440 -21.18 -33.06 -31.46
CA VAL A 440 -20.69 -32.07 -30.51
C VAL A 440 -19.28 -31.64 -30.90
N PHE A 441 -19.14 -30.35 -31.19
CA PHE A 441 -17.89 -29.63 -31.35
C PHE A 441 -17.50 -29.07 -29.99
N TYR A 442 -16.23 -29.15 -29.59
CA TYR A 442 -15.77 -28.64 -28.30
C TYR A 442 -14.30 -28.26 -28.31
N THR A 443 -13.95 -27.29 -27.48
CA THR A 443 -12.57 -26.91 -27.17
C THR A 443 -12.03 -27.70 -25.99
N ASP A 444 -10.72 -27.71 -25.82
CA ASP A 444 -10.03 -28.54 -24.84
C ASP A 444 -10.38 -28.15 -23.39
N GLY A 445 -10.79 -26.91 -23.13
CA GLY A 445 -11.25 -26.46 -21.81
C GLY A 445 -12.42 -27.25 -21.23
N ILE A 446 -13.15 -28.06 -22.02
CA ILE A 446 -14.06 -29.09 -21.47
C ILE A 446 -13.28 -30.28 -20.91
N ILE A 447 -12.44 -30.92 -21.72
CA ILE A 447 -11.77 -32.18 -21.35
C ILE A 447 -10.58 -31.95 -20.42
N GLU A 448 -9.97 -30.78 -20.47
CA GLU A 448 -8.87 -30.33 -19.62
C GLU A 448 -9.37 -29.56 -18.38
N CYS A 449 -10.68 -29.41 -18.20
CA CYS A 449 -11.24 -28.84 -16.99
C CYS A 449 -10.72 -29.61 -15.75
N GLU A 450 -10.09 -28.87 -14.83
CA GLU A 450 -9.53 -29.42 -13.59
C GLU A 450 -10.51 -29.33 -12.42
N ASN A 451 -10.36 -30.24 -11.46
CA ASN A 451 -10.94 -30.12 -10.13
C ASN A 451 -9.88 -29.77 -9.07
N LYS A 452 -10.29 -29.61 -7.80
CA LYS A 452 -9.39 -29.29 -6.66
C LYS A 452 -8.21 -30.27 -6.50
N SER A 453 -8.33 -31.50 -7.02
CA SER A 453 -7.26 -32.52 -7.01
C SER A 453 -6.38 -32.49 -8.27
N ARG A 454 -6.51 -31.48 -9.14
CA ARG A 454 -5.87 -31.36 -10.46
C ARG A 454 -6.11 -32.55 -11.37
N LYS A 455 -7.26 -33.21 -11.23
CA LYS A 455 -7.68 -34.26 -12.17
C LYS A 455 -8.47 -33.62 -13.31
N LEU A 456 -8.19 -34.04 -14.53
CA LEU A 456 -8.88 -33.60 -15.73
C LEU A 456 -10.26 -34.27 -15.86
N PHE A 457 -11.21 -33.52 -16.43
CA PHE A 457 -12.57 -34.00 -16.73
C PHE A 457 -12.55 -35.15 -17.75
N GLY A 458 -11.68 -35.07 -18.74
CA GLY A 458 -11.39 -36.14 -19.70
C GLY A 458 -12.51 -36.43 -20.71
N THR A 459 -12.10 -36.94 -21.87
CA THR A 459 -12.99 -37.20 -23.00
C THR A 459 -14.07 -38.25 -22.71
N GLN A 460 -13.74 -39.30 -21.94
CA GLN A 460 -14.72 -40.35 -21.63
C GLN A 460 -15.96 -39.83 -20.89
N ARG A 461 -15.80 -38.86 -19.98
CA ARG A 461 -16.96 -38.27 -19.27
C ARG A 461 -17.87 -37.53 -20.23
N LEU A 462 -17.30 -36.78 -21.19
CA LEU A 462 -18.07 -36.09 -22.22
C LEU A 462 -18.87 -37.08 -23.08
N LEU A 463 -18.23 -38.17 -23.54
CA LEU A 463 -18.90 -39.24 -24.27
C LEU A 463 -20.06 -39.84 -23.47
N ASP A 464 -19.82 -40.19 -22.21
CA ASP A 464 -20.83 -40.78 -21.33
C ASP A 464 -22.04 -39.86 -21.12
N ILE A 465 -21.81 -38.55 -20.99
CA ILE A 465 -22.88 -37.56 -20.80
C ILE A 465 -23.71 -37.46 -22.07
N VAL A 466 -23.09 -37.33 -23.24
CA VAL A 466 -23.80 -37.25 -24.52
C VAL A 466 -24.61 -38.52 -24.76
N TYR A 467 -24.01 -39.70 -24.51
CA TYR A 467 -24.70 -40.99 -24.69
C TYR A 467 -25.89 -41.17 -23.74
N LYS A 468 -25.73 -40.87 -22.43
CA LYS A 468 -26.83 -40.99 -21.44
C LYS A 468 -28.00 -40.05 -21.73
N ASN A 469 -27.71 -38.90 -22.35
CA ASN A 469 -28.69 -37.84 -22.61
C ASN A 469 -29.07 -37.72 -24.09
N LYS A 470 -28.75 -38.71 -24.93
CA LYS A 470 -28.99 -38.75 -26.37
C LYS A 470 -30.44 -38.45 -26.80
N ASN A 471 -31.41 -38.73 -25.93
CA ASN A 471 -32.83 -38.51 -26.21
C ASN A 471 -33.29 -37.05 -25.97
N LEU A 472 -32.52 -36.24 -25.25
CA LEU A 472 -32.87 -34.85 -24.91
C LEU A 472 -32.70 -33.90 -26.11
N SER A 473 -33.35 -32.74 -26.08
CA SER A 473 -33.07 -31.65 -27.04
C SER A 473 -31.62 -31.16 -26.91
N ALA A 474 -31.11 -30.48 -27.94
CA ALA A 474 -29.76 -29.90 -27.91
C ALA A 474 -29.59 -28.92 -26.73
N LYS A 475 -30.64 -28.15 -26.41
CA LYS A 475 -30.67 -27.20 -25.30
C LYS A 475 -30.60 -27.88 -23.93
N GLU A 476 -31.33 -28.98 -23.75
CA GLU A 476 -31.28 -29.77 -22.52
C GLU A 476 -29.95 -30.53 -22.38
N LEU A 477 -29.41 -31.07 -23.48
CA LEU A 477 -28.10 -31.71 -23.50
C LEU A 477 -26.98 -30.71 -23.12
N LYS A 478 -27.03 -29.48 -23.64
CA LYS A 478 -26.15 -28.38 -23.19
C LYS A 478 -26.21 -28.21 -21.67
N GLY A 479 -27.42 -28.15 -21.10
CA GLY A 479 -27.61 -28.05 -19.66
C GLY A 479 -26.93 -29.19 -18.89
N LYS A 480 -27.01 -30.42 -19.41
CA LYS A 480 -26.38 -31.60 -18.79
C LYS A 480 -24.87 -31.61 -18.88
N ILE A 481 -24.28 -31.12 -19.97
CA ILE A 481 -22.83 -30.94 -20.08
C ILE A 481 -22.36 -29.90 -19.06
N LEU A 482 -23.01 -28.74 -18.98
CA LEU A 482 -22.64 -27.67 -18.04
C LEU A 482 -22.80 -28.10 -16.58
N GLU A 483 -23.89 -28.80 -16.26
CA GLU A 483 -24.13 -29.35 -14.92
C GLU A 483 -23.00 -30.32 -14.52
N ALA A 484 -22.59 -31.20 -15.42
CA ALA A 484 -21.52 -32.14 -15.15
C ALA A 484 -20.15 -31.47 -14.96
N ILE A 485 -19.81 -30.48 -15.79
CA ILE A 485 -18.57 -29.70 -15.64
C ILE A 485 -18.56 -28.98 -14.30
N LYS A 486 -19.66 -28.28 -13.97
CA LYS A 486 -19.79 -27.57 -12.69
C LYS A 486 -19.67 -28.51 -11.49
N ASN A 487 -20.35 -29.66 -11.53
CA ASN A 487 -20.28 -30.65 -10.46
C ASN A 487 -18.90 -31.29 -10.32
N PHE A 488 -18.15 -31.43 -11.42
CA PHE A 488 -16.79 -31.96 -11.38
C PHE A 488 -15.79 -30.95 -10.80
N ARG A 489 -15.93 -29.68 -11.17
CA ARG A 489 -15.04 -28.58 -10.76
C ARG A 489 -15.32 -28.08 -9.34
N GLU A 490 -16.59 -28.14 -8.90
CA GLU A 490 -17.07 -27.50 -7.66
C GLU A 490 -16.69 -26.00 -7.63
N ASP A 491 -15.99 -25.56 -6.58
CA ASP A 491 -15.53 -24.18 -6.39
C ASP A 491 -14.14 -23.91 -7.01
N TYR A 492 -13.54 -24.89 -7.70
CA TYR A 492 -12.25 -24.65 -8.36
C TYR A 492 -12.42 -23.69 -9.53
N GLU A 493 -11.41 -22.85 -9.77
CA GLU A 493 -11.48 -21.83 -10.81
C GLU A 493 -11.43 -22.48 -12.22
N GLN A 494 -12.05 -21.81 -13.19
CA GLN A 494 -11.92 -22.20 -14.59
C GLN A 494 -10.53 -21.84 -15.10
N THR A 495 -9.78 -22.81 -15.60
CA THR A 495 -8.41 -22.62 -16.06
C THR A 495 -8.31 -22.31 -17.56
N ASP A 496 -9.30 -22.73 -18.34
CA ASP A 496 -9.39 -22.48 -19.78
C ASP A 496 -10.80 -22.19 -20.29
N ASP A 497 -10.89 -21.62 -21.49
CA ASP A 497 -12.17 -21.27 -22.12
C ASP A 497 -13.03 -22.52 -22.38
N ILE A 498 -14.33 -22.42 -22.11
CA ILE A 498 -15.27 -23.53 -22.30
C ILE A 498 -16.18 -23.19 -23.46
N THR A 499 -15.96 -23.87 -24.59
CA THR A 499 -16.71 -23.60 -25.82
C THR A 499 -17.18 -24.88 -26.46
N PHE A 500 -18.45 -24.92 -26.86
CA PHE A 500 -18.99 -26.04 -27.61
C PHE A 500 -20.25 -25.70 -28.42
N VAL A 501 -20.46 -26.49 -29.47
CA VAL A 501 -21.64 -26.46 -30.35
C VAL A 501 -22.21 -27.87 -30.44
N ILE A 502 -23.52 -27.98 -30.24
CA ILE A 502 -24.28 -29.23 -30.37
C ILE A 502 -25.20 -29.10 -31.57
N LEU A 503 -25.12 -30.05 -32.50
CA LEU A 503 -26.07 -30.25 -33.58
C LEU A 503 -26.79 -31.58 -33.35
N LYS A 504 -28.11 -31.56 -33.25
CA LYS A 504 -28.93 -32.77 -33.18
C LYS A 504 -29.86 -32.84 -34.37
N SER A 505 -29.80 -33.94 -35.12
CA SER A 505 -30.70 -34.18 -36.24
C SER A 505 -32.11 -34.49 -35.75
N VAL A 506 -33.09 -33.75 -36.24
CA VAL A 506 -34.51 -33.85 -35.85
C VAL A 506 -35.43 -33.96 -37.07
N LYS A 507 -34.92 -34.62 -38.13
CA LYS A 507 -35.64 -34.81 -39.39
C LYS A 507 -36.97 -35.52 -39.26
#